data_AF-K1WDV3-F1
#
_entry.id   AF-K1WDV3-F1
#
_cell.length_a   1.000
_cell.length_b   1.000
_cell.length_c   1.000
_cell.angle_alpha   90.00
_cell.angle_beta   90.00
_cell.angle_gamma   90.00
#
_symmetry.space_group_name_H-M   'P 1'
#
loop_
_entity.id
_entity.type
_entity.pdbx_description
1 polymer ?
#
loop_
_entity_poly.entity_id
_entity_poly.type
_entity_poly.pdbx_seq_one_letter_code
_entity_poly.pdbx_strand_id
1 'polypeptide(L)'
;MLTLPQRPGPAPLAFQLTDHEHERAAVIRIFLNLITCQTDRLPFSSPFTQWRADLESLLHFLDKYDSQPALRQLRMYGAEVALRRSLDVDKAFIFAVTTNDLALCVDVINKGPFWDKDDYARYPAELRGVCGESLVDLTGAPFSFAASIPFPYSWALNRACRGINPLKHPYTFSREFHRRVVAAFQGIEKFGRGAHGVHKPWPAIVQTPNLPKELWDSDSESEEERDR
;
A
#
# COMPACT_ATOMS: atom_id res chain seq x y z
N MET A 1 60.54 -29.13 -6.96
CA MET A 1 59.14 -28.69 -6.77
C MET A 1 59.00 -27.32 -7.41
N LEU A 2 58.26 -27.23 -8.52
CA LEU A 2 57.97 -25.97 -9.21
C LEU A 2 56.62 -25.45 -8.69
N THR A 3 56.65 -24.37 -7.91
CA THR A 3 55.45 -23.63 -7.49
C THR A 3 55.01 -22.75 -8.65
N LEU A 4 53.86 -23.07 -9.25
CA LEU A 4 53.24 -22.21 -10.26
C LEU A 4 52.78 -20.90 -9.60
N PRO A 5 52.99 -19.73 -10.25
CA PRO A 5 52.48 -18.47 -9.75
C PRO A 5 50.94 -18.50 -9.74
N GLN A 6 50.34 -18.32 -8.56
CA GLN A 6 48.91 -18.16 -8.45
C GLN A 6 48.50 -16.88 -9.18
N ARG A 7 47.61 -17.04 -10.16
CA ARG A 7 46.99 -15.92 -10.86
C ARG A 7 46.21 -15.11 -9.82
N PRO A 8 46.41 -13.78 -9.70
CA PRO A 8 45.60 -12.98 -8.80
C PRO A 8 44.14 -13.16 -9.20
N GLY A 9 43.34 -13.69 -8.26
CA GLY A 9 41.91 -13.83 -8.45
C GLY A 9 41.29 -12.46 -8.76
N PRO A 10 40.17 -12.42 -9.51
CA PRO A 10 39.48 -11.16 -9.75
C PRO A 10 39.18 -10.49 -8.40
N ALA A 11 39.53 -9.20 -8.30
CA ALA A 11 39.24 -8.42 -7.10
C ALA A 11 37.74 -8.53 -6.78
N PRO A 12 37.37 -8.68 -5.49
CA PRO A 12 35.98 -8.78 -5.11
C PRO A 12 35.24 -7.53 -5.64
N LEU A 13 34.15 -7.75 -6.37
CA LEU A 13 33.26 -6.69 -6.80
C LEU A 13 32.64 -6.06 -5.55
N ALA A 14 33.16 -4.89 -5.17
CA ALA A 14 32.59 -4.08 -4.10
C ALA A 14 31.50 -3.19 -4.69
N PHE A 15 30.27 -3.38 -4.22
CA PHE A 15 29.15 -2.50 -4.53
C PHE A 15 28.95 -1.50 -3.39
N GLN A 16 28.95 -0.20 -3.69
CA GLN A 16 28.78 0.84 -2.69
C GLN A 16 27.34 1.37 -2.71
N LEU A 17 26.69 1.26 -1.56
CA LEU A 17 25.37 1.82 -1.29
C LEU A 17 25.52 3.32 -0.96
N THR A 18 24.67 4.15 -1.55
CA THR A 18 24.75 5.62 -1.53
C THR A 18 23.67 6.29 -0.67
N ASP A 19 22.61 5.57 -0.32
CA ASP A 19 21.47 6.09 0.42
C ASP A 19 21.34 5.35 1.76
N HIS A 20 21.93 5.92 2.80
CA HIS A 20 21.93 5.32 4.13
C HIS A 20 20.55 5.29 4.79
N GLU A 21 19.60 6.11 4.33
CA GLU A 21 18.25 6.16 4.90
C GLU A 21 17.42 4.97 4.44
N HIS A 22 17.51 4.59 3.16
CA HIS A 22 16.70 3.53 2.57
C HIS A 22 17.48 2.23 2.27
N GLU A 23 18.82 2.26 2.23
CA GLU A 23 19.67 1.09 1.97
C GLU A 23 20.23 0.46 3.24
N ARG A 24 19.37 0.33 4.26
CA ARG A 24 19.72 -0.30 5.53
C ARG A 24 19.84 -1.81 5.37
N ALA A 25 20.64 -2.44 6.23
CA ALA A 25 20.79 -3.90 6.26
C ALA A 25 19.44 -4.64 6.39
N ALA A 26 18.47 -4.08 7.11
CA ALA A 26 17.12 -4.65 7.22
C ALA A 26 16.39 -4.68 5.87
N VAL A 27 16.39 -3.56 5.14
CA VAL A 27 15.75 -3.44 3.81
C VAL A 27 16.38 -4.40 2.80
N ILE A 28 17.71 -4.48 2.79
CA ILE A 28 18.44 -5.40 1.91
C ILE A 28 18.08 -6.86 2.22
N ARG A 29 17.99 -7.23 3.50
CA ARG A 29 17.57 -8.59 3.90
C ARG A 29 16.14 -8.87 3.43
N ILE A 30 15.23 -7.91 3.56
CA ILE A 30 13.84 -8.05 3.09
C ILE A 30 13.81 -8.23 1.58
N PHE A 31 14.55 -7.40 0.83
CA PHE A 31 14.69 -7.53 -0.62
C PHE A 31 15.24 -8.90 -1.03
N LEU A 32 16.33 -9.35 -0.40
CA LEU A 32 16.93 -10.66 -0.67
C LEU A 32 15.94 -11.80 -0.35
N ASN A 33 15.18 -11.70 0.74
CA ASN A 33 14.15 -12.67 1.08
C ASN A 33 13.03 -12.70 0.02
N LEU A 34 12.62 -11.55 -0.51
CA LEU A 34 11.62 -11.46 -1.59
C LEU A 34 12.09 -12.18 -2.85
N ILE A 35 13.28 -11.84 -3.34
CA ILE A 35 13.79 -12.40 -4.61
C ILE A 35 14.17 -13.88 -4.49
N THR A 36 14.47 -14.37 -3.28
CA THR A 36 14.72 -15.79 -3.00
C THR A 36 13.47 -16.56 -2.58
N CYS A 37 12.30 -15.92 -2.60
CA CYS A 37 11.01 -16.51 -2.19
C CYS A 37 11.00 -17.03 -0.74
N GLN A 38 11.83 -16.48 0.16
CA GLN A 38 11.86 -16.79 1.59
C GLN A 38 10.91 -15.88 2.37
N THR A 39 9.62 -15.98 2.05
CA THR A 39 8.61 -14.99 2.46
C THR A 39 8.21 -15.05 3.93
N ASP A 40 8.51 -16.14 4.65
CA ASP A 40 8.21 -16.31 6.08
C ASP A 40 8.94 -15.31 7.00
N ARG A 41 9.90 -14.57 6.44
CA ARG A 41 10.77 -13.62 7.16
C ARG A 41 10.43 -12.16 6.87
N LEU A 42 9.27 -11.88 6.29
CA LEU A 42 8.85 -10.51 6.03
C LEU A 42 8.39 -9.83 7.32
N PRO A 43 8.60 -8.51 7.46
CA PRO A 43 8.51 -7.80 8.75
C PRO A 43 7.08 -7.60 9.26
N PHE A 44 6.07 -8.30 8.73
CA PHE A 44 4.66 -8.13 9.11
C PHE A 44 4.37 -8.47 10.58
N SER A 45 5.30 -9.15 11.25
CA SER A 45 5.26 -9.47 12.69
C SER A 45 5.89 -8.38 13.58
N SER A 46 6.61 -7.42 13.01
CA SER A 46 7.22 -6.31 13.76
C SER A 46 6.16 -5.30 14.24
N PRO A 47 6.48 -4.47 15.25
CA PRO A 47 5.62 -3.34 15.64
C PRO A 47 5.25 -2.46 14.44
N PHE A 48 4.03 -1.92 14.43
CA PHE A 48 3.46 -1.18 13.30
C PHE A 48 4.37 -0.09 12.75
N THR A 49 4.96 0.73 13.63
CA THR A 49 5.85 1.83 13.25
C THR A 49 7.11 1.35 12.54
N GLN A 50 7.71 0.26 13.02
CA GLN A 50 8.91 -0.32 12.42
C GLN A 50 8.60 -0.99 11.09
N TRP A 51 7.57 -1.83 11.05
CA TRP A 51 7.12 -2.50 9.83
C TRP A 51 6.81 -1.48 8.72
N ARG A 52 6.11 -0.40 9.05
CA ARG A 52 5.78 0.67 8.10
C ARG A 52 7.04 1.34 7.55
N ALA A 53 7.96 1.73 8.43
CA ALA A 53 9.21 2.38 8.03
C ALA A 53 10.07 1.47 7.12
N ASP A 54 10.09 0.17 7.42
CA ASP A 54 10.78 -0.84 6.61
C ASP A 54 10.10 -1.01 5.23
N LEU A 55 8.76 -1.02 5.17
CA LEU A 55 8.00 -1.08 3.92
C LEU A 55 8.24 0.15 3.05
N GLU A 56 8.17 1.36 3.61
CA GLU A 56 8.44 2.61 2.89
C GLU A 56 9.87 2.62 2.33
N SER A 57 10.84 2.24 3.15
CA SER A 57 12.26 2.17 2.73
C SER A 57 12.49 1.09 1.67
N LEU A 58 11.81 -0.05 1.77
CA LEU A 58 11.84 -1.09 0.75
C LEU A 58 11.26 -0.62 -0.57
N LEU A 59 10.12 0.07 -0.57
CA LEU A 59 9.53 0.60 -1.80
C LEU A 59 10.45 1.63 -2.46
N HIS A 60 11.09 2.50 -1.67
CA HIS A 60 12.09 3.43 -2.19
C HIS A 60 13.29 2.69 -2.79
N PHE A 61 13.79 1.66 -2.11
CA PHE A 61 14.86 0.81 -2.60
C PHE A 61 14.47 0.14 -3.93
N LEU A 62 13.26 -0.42 -4.01
CA LEU A 62 12.75 -1.08 -5.23
C LEU A 62 12.59 -0.10 -6.40
N ASP A 63 12.13 1.14 -6.16
CA ASP A 63 12.04 2.20 -7.18
C ASP A 63 13.44 2.62 -7.65
N LYS A 64 14.37 2.86 -6.71
CA LYS A 64 15.75 3.28 -7.00
C LYS A 64 16.50 2.29 -7.90
N TYR A 65 16.28 1.00 -7.70
CA TYR A 65 16.93 -0.08 -8.43
C TYR A 65 16.05 -0.71 -9.53
N ASP A 66 14.94 -0.05 -9.89
CA ASP A 66 13.96 -0.52 -10.89
C ASP A 66 13.60 -2.02 -10.79
N SER A 67 13.41 -2.48 -9.55
CA SER A 67 13.22 -3.89 -9.22
C SER A 67 11.75 -4.30 -9.33
N GLN A 68 11.15 -4.10 -10.52
CA GLN A 68 9.75 -4.44 -10.80
C GLN A 68 9.36 -5.89 -10.46
N PRO A 69 10.21 -6.92 -10.67
CA PRO A 69 9.88 -8.29 -10.28
C PRO A 69 9.69 -8.45 -8.77
N ALA A 70 10.57 -7.84 -7.96
CA ALA A 70 10.50 -7.90 -6.51
C ALA A 70 9.30 -7.12 -5.97
N LEU A 71 8.95 -5.98 -6.59
CA LEU A 71 7.71 -5.26 -6.26
C LEU A 71 6.46 -6.10 -6.56
N ARG A 72 6.44 -6.83 -7.68
CA ARG A 72 5.37 -7.78 -7.99
C ARG A 72 5.27 -8.89 -6.95
N GLN A 73 6.40 -9.48 -6.55
CA GLN A 73 6.44 -10.49 -5.49
C GLN A 73 5.92 -9.96 -4.15
N LEU A 74 6.33 -8.75 -3.77
CA LEU A 74 5.86 -8.09 -2.56
C LEU A 74 4.33 -7.96 -2.55
N ARG A 75 3.75 -7.48 -3.66
CA ARG A 75 2.29 -7.36 -3.81
C ARG A 75 1.57 -8.70 -3.73
N MET A 76 2.07 -9.71 -4.45
CA MET A 76 1.47 -11.06 -4.41
C MET A 76 1.48 -11.64 -3.00
N TYR A 77 2.61 -11.53 -2.29
CA TYR A 77 2.72 -12.03 -0.93
C TYR A 77 1.82 -11.25 0.05
N GLY A 78 1.83 -9.92 -0.03
CA GLY A 78 0.98 -9.11 0.84
C GLY A 78 -0.52 -9.35 0.61
N ALA A 79 -0.93 -9.56 -0.65
CA ALA A 79 -2.29 -9.99 -0.97
C ALA A 79 -2.60 -11.38 -0.39
N GLU A 80 -1.70 -12.36 -0.53
CA GLU A 80 -1.87 -13.70 0.07
C GLU A 80 -2.03 -13.64 1.59
N VAL A 81 -1.17 -12.88 2.27
CA VAL A 81 -1.19 -12.70 3.72
C VAL A 81 -2.47 -12.01 4.19
N ALA A 82 -2.92 -10.98 3.49
CA ALA A 82 -4.17 -10.30 3.77
C ALA A 82 -5.39 -11.23 3.55
N LEU A 83 -5.39 -12.01 2.46
CA LEU A 83 -6.45 -12.99 2.16
C LEU A 83 -6.52 -14.10 3.21
N ARG A 84 -5.37 -14.56 3.73
CA ARG A 84 -5.28 -15.55 4.81
C ARG A 84 -5.61 -14.98 6.20
N ARG A 85 -5.91 -13.68 6.30
CA ARG A 85 -6.16 -12.96 7.57
C ARG A 85 -5.01 -13.11 8.56
N SER A 86 -3.79 -13.27 8.05
CA SER A 86 -2.58 -13.31 8.89
C SER A 86 -2.10 -11.91 9.25
N LEU A 87 -2.69 -10.87 8.65
CA LEU A 87 -2.43 -9.47 8.92
C LEU A 87 -3.71 -8.80 9.43
N ASP A 88 -3.57 -7.99 10.48
CA ASP A 88 -4.64 -7.14 10.99
C ASP A 88 -5.17 -6.24 9.86
N VAL A 89 -6.46 -5.94 9.88
CA VAL A 89 -7.12 -5.29 8.74
C VAL A 89 -6.59 -3.87 8.49
N ASP A 90 -6.27 -3.13 9.55
CA ASP A 90 -5.63 -1.83 9.49
C ASP A 90 -4.28 -1.92 8.77
N LYS A 91 -3.43 -2.89 9.16
CA LYS A 91 -2.14 -3.15 8.51
C LYS A 91 -2.31 -3.59 7.06
N ALA A 92 -3.31 -4.41 6.76
CA ALA A 92 -3.63 -4.82 5.39
C ALA A 92 -4.05 -3.64 4.53
N PHE A 93 -4.85 -2.72 5.07
CA PHE A 93 -5.23 -1.49 4.38
C PHE A 93 -4.01 -0.58 4.13
N ILE A 94 -3.18 -0.34 5.15
CA ILE A 94 -1.95 0.45 5.02
C ILE A 94 -1.01 -0.18 3.99
N PHE A 95 -0.84 -1.50 4.01
CA PHE A 95 -0.05 -2.20 3.00
C PHE A 95 -0.60 -1.97 1.59
N ALA A 96 -1.91 -2.11 1.40
CA ALA A 96 -2.57 -1.95 0.11
C ALA A 96 -2.38 -0.54 -0.46
N VAL A 97 -2.64 0.51 0.32
CA VAL A 97 -2.48 1.90 -0.14
C VAL A 97 -1.01 2.25 -0.38
N THR A 98 -0.09 1.72 0.44
CA THR A 98 1.35 2.00 0.32
C THR A 98 1.96 1.30 -0.89
N THR A 99 1.50 0.08 -1.21
CA THR A 99 1.94 -0.66 -2.41
C THR A 99 1.14 -0.33 -3.67
N ASN A 100 0.19 0.61 -3.59
CA ASN A 100 -0.71 1.01 -4.67
C ASN A 100 -1.52 -0.17 -5.24
N ASP A 101 -1.99 -1.07 -4.36
CA ASP A 101 -2.85 -2.22 -4.68
C ASP A 101 -4.32 -1.87 -4.41
N LEU A 102 -4.99 -1.32 -5.42
CA LEU A 102 -6.37 -0.85 -5.30
C LEU A 102 -7.37 -2.00 -5.10
N ALA A 103 -7.13 -3.17 -5.69
CA ALA A 103 -8.00 -4.34 -5.51
C ALA A 103 -7.97 -4.79 -4.04
N LEU A 104 -6.78 -4.86 -3.45
CA LEU A 104 -6.63 -5.19 -2.05
C LEU A 104 -7.27 -4.13 -1.14
N CYS A 105 -7.18 -2.83 -1.49
CA CYS A 105 -7.89 -1.79 -0.75
C CYS A 105 -9.40 -2.05 -0.72
N VAL A 106 -10.00 -2.34 -1.88
CA VAL A 106 -11.44 -2.61 -2.00
C VAL A 106 -11.83 -3.88 -1.25
N ASP A 107 -11.04 -4.94 -1.39
CA ASP A 107 -11.24 -6.20 -0.69
C ASP A 107 -11.20 -6.01 0.84
N VAL A 108 -10.22 -5.27 1.34
CA VAL A 108 -10.07 -4.94 2.76
C VAL A 108 -11.24 -4.09 3.27
N ILE A 109 -11.69 -3.09 2.51
CA ILE A 109 -12.86 -2.27 2.86
C ILE A 109 -14.13 -3.14 2.93
N ASN A 110 -14.34 -4.03 1.96
CA ASN A 110 -15.50 -4.90 1.91
C ASN A 110 -15.51 -5.97 3.01
N LYS A 111 -14.31 -6.45 3.40
CA LYS A 111 -14.13 -7.39 4.51
C LYS A 111 -14.17 -6.70 5.89
N GLY A 112 -13.95 -5.39 5.90
CA GLY A 112 -14.12 -4.48 7.03
C GLY A 112 -12.97 -4.52 8.04
N PRO A 113 -12.69 -3.35 8.68
CA PRO A 113 -12.67 -3.32 10.12
C PRO A 113 -13.64 -2.23 10.60
N PHE A 114 -14.76 -2.69 11.14
CA PHE A 114 -15.58 -1.87 12.01
C PHE A 114 -15.08 -2.21 13.41
N TRP A 115 -14.45 -1.25 14.07
CA TRP A 115 -14.02 -1.45 15.44
C TRP A 115 -15.28 -1.72 16.24
N ASP A 116 -15.38 -2.93 16.80
CA ASP A 116 -16.34 -3.12 17.87
C ASP A 116 -15.78 -2.46 19.13
N LYS A 117 -16.65 -1.99 20.02
CA LYS A 117 -16.24 -1.35 21.28
C LYS A 117 -15.34 -2.24 22.14
N ASP A 118 -15.38 -3.56 21.89
CA ASP A 118 -14.59 -4.56 22.59
C ASP A 118 -13.13 -4.67 22.08
N ASP A 119 -12.81 -4.19 20.87
CA ASP A 119 -11.45 -4.23 20.32
C ASP A 119 -10.52 -3.14 20.88
N TYR A 120 -11.07 -2.18 21.63
CA TYR A 120 -10.32 -1.07 22.25
C TYR A 120 -9.23 -1.53 23.23
N ALA A 121 -9.38 -2.72 23.82
CA ALA A 121 -8.39 -3.30 24.73
C ALA A 121 -7.18 -3.94 24.01
N ARG A 122 -7.29 -4.27 22.72
CA ARG A 122 -6.27 -5.02 21.97
C ARG A 122 -5.19 -4.13 21.35
N TYR A 123 -5.49 -2.86 21.13
CA TYR A 123 -4.60 -1.93 20.42
C TYR A 123 -4.09 -0.79 21.31
N PRO A 124 -2.85 -0.29 21.07
CA PRO A 124 -2.32 0.92 21.69
C PRO A 124 -3.32 2.07 21.62
N ALA A 125 -3.34 2.92 22.64
CA ALA A 125 -4.29 4.03 22.73
C ALA A 125 -4.23 4.97 21.50
N GLU A 126 -3.06 5.09 20.90
CA GLU A 126 -2.76 5.89 19.70
C GLU A 126 -3.42 5.36 18.42
N LEU A 127 -3.92 4.13 18.44
CA LEU A 127 -4.54 3.45 17.29
C LEU A 127 -6.05 3.26 17.47
N ARG A 128 -6.67 3.80 18.52
CA ARG A 128 -8.12 3.66 18.78
C ARG A 128 -8.93 4.66 17.96
N GLY A 129 -9.85 4.17 17.13
CA GLY A 129 -10.86 5.03 16.49
C GLY A 129 -11.75 5.71 17.53
N VAL A 130 -12.12 6.96 17.31
CA VAL A 130 -13.00 7.71 18.20
C VAL A 130 -14.45 7.25 17.97
N CYS A 131 -15.18 6.95 19.05
CA CYS A 131 -16.64 6.80 19.06
C CYS A 131 -17.28 5.67 18.21
N GLY A 132 -16.58 4.57 17.91
CA GLY A 132 -17.16 3.45 17.13
C GLY A 132 -17.38 3.78 15.65
N GLU A 133 -16.68 4.79 15.13
CA GLU A 133 -16.63 5.09 13.71
C GLU A 133 -15.70 4.12 12.97
N SER A 134 -15.88 4.03 11.64
CA SER A 134 -15.03 3.18 10.81
C SER A 134 -13.63 3.76 10.70
N LEU A 135 -12.59 2.90 10.63
CA LEU A 135 -11.21 3.38 10.38
C LEU A 135 -11.07 4.12 9.04
N VAL A 136 -11.92 3.81 8.08
CA VAL A 136 -11.91 4.47 6.78
C VAL A 136 -12.59 5.85 6.82
N ASP A 137 -13.22 6.20 7.95
CA ASP A 137 -13.62 7.56 8.26
C ASP A 137 -12.51 8.30 9.01
N LEU A 138 -11.76 9.12 8.26
CA LEU A 138 -10.54 9.73 8.77
C LEU A 138 -10.79 10.83 9.82
N THR A 139 -12.03 11.29 10.01
CA THR A 139 -12.36 12.26 11.08
C THR A 139 -12.33 11.62 12.46
N GLY A 140 -12.67 10.34 12.55
CA GLY A 140 -12.61 9.55 13.78
C GLY A 140 -11.39 8.63 13.86
N ALA A 141 -10.59 8.53 12.79
CA ALA A 141 -9.45 7.63 12.75
C ALA A 141 -8.28 8.11 13.63
N PRO A 142 -7.46 7.17 14.14
CA PRO A 142 -6.26 7.52 14.90
C PRO A 142 -5.24 8.26 14.01
N PHE A 143 -4.55 9.24 14.59
CA PHE A 143 -3.62 10.09 13.84
C PHE A 143 -2.53 9.28 13.12
N SER A 144 -1.94 8.29 13.80
CA SER A 144 -0.88 7.45 13.23
C SER A 144 -1.37 6.65 12.02
N PHE A 145 -2.62 6.17 12.03
CA PHE A 145 -3.26 5.50 10.90
C PHE A 145 -3.54 6.51 9.77
N ALA A 146 -4.22 7.61 10.06
CA ALA A 146 -4.58 8.62 9.06
C ALA A 146 -3.34 9.23 8.37
N ALA A 147 -2.28 9.50 9.13
CA ALA A 147 -1.00 10.00 8.62
C ALA A 147 -0.18 8.94 7.86
N SER A 148 -0.58 7.67 7.91
CA SER A 148 0.03 6.59 7.11
C SER A 148 -0.56 6.48 5.71
N ILE A 149 -1.69 7.13 5.44
CA ILE A 149 -2.41 6.97 4.18
C ILE A 149 -1.89 7.99 3.17
N PRO A 150 -1.43 7.54 1.99
CA PRO A 150 -1.01 8.45 0.93
C PRO A 150 -2.15 9.39 0.48
N PHE A 151 -1.81 10.63 0.12
CA PHE A 151 -2.78 11.69 -0.17
C PHE A 151 -3.92 11.30 -1.14
N PRO A 152 -3.68 10.63 -2.29
CA PRO A 152 -4.77 10.27 -3.20
C PRO A 152 -5.84 9.39 -2.53
N TYR A 153 -5.39 8.47 -1.67
CA TYR A 153 -6.27 7.57 -0.94
C TYR A 153 -6.99 8.27 0.21
N SER A 154 -6.30 9.12 0.98
CA SER A 154 -6.94 9.86 2.08
C SER A 154 -7.97 10.86 1.57
N TRP A 155 -7.71 11.50 0.44
CA TRP A 155 -8.70 12.33 -0.26
C TRP A 155 -9.90 11.51 -0.71
N ALA A 156 -9.66 10.34 -1.32
CA ALA A 156 -10.72 9.47 -1.81
C ALA A 156 -11.63 8.94 -0.68
N LEU A 157 -11.04 8.52 0.44
CA LEU A 157 -11.75 8.10 1.65
C LEU A 157 -12.68 9.21 2.16
N ASN A 158 -12.12 10.41 2.40
CA ASN A 158 -12.90 11.55 2.87
C ASN A 158 -14.04 11.94 1.91
N ARG A 159 -13.84 11.77 0.60
CA ARG A 159 -14.90 12.05 -0.39
C ARG A 159 -15.99 10.99 -0.38
N ALA A 160 -15.64 9.72 -0.23
CA ALA A 160 -16.60 8.63 -0.12
C ALA A 160 -17.44 8.72 1.17
N CYS A 161 -16.82 9.09 2.31
CA CYS A 161 -17.50 9.20 3.60
C CYS A 161 -18.58 10.31 3.65
N ARG A 162 -18.53 11.32 2.78
CA ARG A 162 -19.50 12.44 2.81
C ARG A 162 -20.95 12.03 2.56
N GLY A 163 -21.16 10.97 1.80
CA GLY A 163 -22.50 10.53 1.40
C GLY A 163 -22.80 9.07 1.74
N ILE A 164 -21.80 8.29 2.12
CA ILE A 164 -21.93 6.84 2.31
C ILE A 164 -21.29 6.47 3.63
N ASN A 165 -22.09 5.91 4.53
CA ASN A 165 -21.57 5.37 5.78
C ASN A 165 -20.88 4.01 5.51
N PRO A 166 -19.56 3.88 5.72
CA PRO A 166 -18.81 2.65 5.44
C PRO A 166 -19.27 1.46 6.30
N LEU A 167 -19.78 1.69 7.51
CA LEU A 167 -20.32 0.65 8.41
C LEU A 167 -21.61 0.02 7.86
N LYS A 168 -22.48 0.85 7.27
CA LYS A 168 -23.81 0.43 6.83
C LYS A 168 -23.82 -0.08 5.39
N HIS A 169 -22.97 0.50 4.54
CA HIS A 169 -22.95 0.22 3.11
C HIS A 169 -21.52 0.01 2.59
N PRO A 170 -20.78 -1.00 3.10
CA PRO A 170 -19.38 -1.22 2.76
C PRO A 170 -19.12 -1.41 1.27
N TYR A 171 -20.01 -2.13 0.57
CA TYR A 171 -19.90 -2.34 -0.87
C TYR A 171 -20.10 -1.04 -1.67
N THR A 172 -21.15 -0.27 -1.38
CA THR A 172 -21.38 1.02 -2.03
C THR A 172 -20.24 2.00 -1.73
N PHE A 173 -19.74 1.97 -0.49
CA PHE A 173 -18.61 2.79 -0.06
C PHE A 173 -17.33 2.43 -0.82
N SER A 174 -17.01 1.14 -0.95
CA SER A 174 -15.79 0.69 -1.63
C SER A 174 -15.82 1.00 -3.13
N ARG A 175 -16.99 0.93 -3.78
CA ARG A 175 -17.20 1.40 -5.16
C ARG A 175 -16.92 2.90 -5.31
N GLU A 176 -17.51 3.72 -4.44
CA GLU A 176 -17.29 5.17 -4.49
C GLU A 176 -15.84 5.53 -4.17
N PHE A 177 -15.23 4.88 -3.17
CA PHE A 177 -13.81 5.02 -2.88
C PHE A 177 -12.94 4.70 -4.10
N HIS A 178 -13.15 3.54 -4.74
CA HIS A 178 -12.46 3.16 -5.97
C HIS A 178 -12.54 4.25 -7.04
N ARG A 179 -13.76 4.71 -7.33
CA ARG A 179 -14.02 5.77 -8.31
C ARG A 179 -13.27 7.07 -7.96
N ARG A 180 -13.24 7.44 -6.68
CA ARG A 180 -12.52 8.63 -6.19
C ARG A 180 -11.01 8.46 -6.27
N VAL A 181 -10.46 7.28 -6.01
CA VAL A 181 -9.02 7.01 -6.21
C VAL A 181 -8.65 7.18 -7.68
N VAL A 182 -9.38 6.53 -8.59
CA VAL A 182 -9.15 6.65 -10.04
C VAL A 182 -9.20 8.12 -10.48
N ALA A 183 -10.22 8.87 -10.05
CA ALA A 183 -10.34 10.29 -10.34
C ALA A 183 -9.17 11.13 -9.77
N ALA A 184 -8.68 10.80 -8.58
CA ALA A 184 -7.55 11.49 -7.96
C ALA A 184 -6.27 11.29 -8.77
N PHE A 185 -5.96 10.05 -9.18
CA PHE A 185 -4.78 9.76 -10.00
C PHE A 185 -4.88 10.37 -11.41
N GLN A 186 -6.05 10.29 -12.07
CA GLN A 186 -6.28 10.97 -13.35
C GLN A 186 -6.15 12.51 -13.23
N GLY A 187 -6.63 13.08 -12.13
CA GLY A 187 -6.47 14.50 -11.82
C GLY A 187 -5.00 14.87 -11.66
N ILE A 188 -4.24 14.09 -10.90
CA ILE A 188 -2.79 14.29 -10.71
C ILE A 188 -2.05 14.22 -12.04
N GLU A 189 -2.40 13.30 -12.94
CA GLU A 189 -1.80 13.23 -14.28
C GLU A 189 -2.11 14.46 -15.15
N LYS A 190 -3.33 14.99 -15.06
CA LYS A 190 -3.76 16.18 -15.80
C LYS A 190 -3.11 17.46 -15.27
N PHE A 191 -3.01 17.63 -13.95
CA PHE A 191 -2.46 18.84 -13.33
C PHE A 191 -0.92 18.80 -13.18
N GLY A 192 -0.33 17.62 -13.01
CA GLY A 192 1.12 17.43 -12.87
C GLY A 192 1.93 17.72 -14.14
N ARG A 193 1.28 17.77 -15.31
CA ARG A 193 1.90 18.24 -16.57
C ARG A 193 1.87 19.76 -16.73
N GLY A 194 1.10 20.49 -15.92
CA GLY A 194 0.80 21.91 -16.13
C GLY A 194 1.41 22.88 -15.11
N ALA A 195 1.75 22.44 -13.90
CA ALA A 195 2.22 23.33 -12.84
C ALA A 195 3.55 22.85 -12.26
N HIS A 196 4.64 23.52 -12.64
CA HIS A 196 6.00 23.41 -12.09
C HIS A 196 6.60 22.00 -12.11
N GLY A 197 7.40 21.70 -13.14
CA GLY A 197 8.04 20.41 -13.43
C GLY A 197 9.04 19.88 -12.41
N VAL A 198 8.61 19.64 -11.17
CA VAL A 198 9.43 19.08 -10.08
C VAL A 198 8.72 17.90 -9.38
N HIS A 199 7.43 17.67 -9.59
CA HIS A 199 6.77 16.50 -9.02
C HIS A 199 6.99 15.26 -9.90
N LYS A 200 7.78 14.30 -9.40
CA LYS A 200 7.79 12.91 -9.90
C LYS A 200 6.31 12.48 -10.04
N PRO A 201 5.87 11.96 -11.21
CA PRO A 201 4.50 11.47 -11.35
C PRO A 201 4.25 10.43 -10.26
N TRP A 202 3.11 10.51 -9.58
CA TRP A 202 2.70 9.45 -8.67
C TRP A 202 2.71 8.12 -9.44
N PRO A 203 3.20 7.03 -8.83
CA PRO A 203 3.21 5.74 -9.50
C PRO A 203 1.79 5.42 -9.99
N ALA A 204 1.67 5.04 -11.26
CA ALA A 204 0.38 4.71 -11.86
C ALA A 204 -0.36 3.68 -10.99
N ILE A 205 -1.69 3.80 -10.87
CA ILE A 205 -2.51 2.77 -10.25
C ILE A 205 -2.18 1.48 -10.98
N VAL A 206 -1.59 0.52 -10.26
CA VAL A 206 -1.18 -0.72 -10.89
C VAL A 206 -2.43 -1.52 -11.17
N GLN A 207 -2.63 -1.93 -12.42
CA GLN A 207 -3.67 -2.87 -12.79
C GLN A 207 -3.49 -4.12 -11.92
N THR A 208 -4.42 -4.29 -11.00
CA THR A 208 -4.38 -5.37 -10.02
C THR A 208 -5.16 -6.54 -10.60
N PRO A 209 -4.59 -7.75 -10.65
CA PRO A 209 -5.21 -8.90 -11.32
C PRO A 209 -6.53 -9.37 -10.69
N ASN A 210 -6.97 -8.77 -9.58
CA ASN A 210 -8.07 -9.26 -8.74
C ASN A 210 -9.16 -8.22 -8.46
N LEU A 211 -9.19 -7.10 -9.20
CA LEU A 211 -10.21 -6.07 -8.99
C LEU A 211 -11.57 -6.60 -9.54
N PRO A 212 -12.63 -6.70 -8.72
CA PRO A 212 -13.92 -7.26 -9.14
C PRO A 212 -14.40 -6.63 -10.45
N LYS A 213 -14.89 -7.46 -11.41
CA LYS A 213 -15.33 -6.99 -12.73
C LYS A 213 -16.37 -5.87 -12.63
N GLU A 214 -17.24 -5.92 -11.63
CA GLU A 214 -18.31 -4.92 -11.44
C GLU A 214 -17.78 -3.50 -11.14
N LEU A 215 -16.50 -3.36 -10.76
CA LEU A 215 -15.82 -2.07 -10.55
C LEU A 215 -15.17 -1.50 -11.81
N TRP A 216 -14.98 -2.32 -12.84
CA TRP A 216 -14.47 -1.90 -14.15
C TRP A 216 -15.62 -1.37 -15.01
N ASP A 217 -16.78 -2.02 -14.95
CA ASP A 217 -17.91 -1.76 -15.86
C ASP A 217 -18.79 -0.58 -15.42
N SER A 218 -18.52 0.02 -14.26
CA SER A 218 -19.36 1.08 -13.69
C SER A 218 -19.24 2.45 -14.37
N ASP A 219 -18.29 2.62 -15.30
CA ASP A 219 -18.19 3.84 -16.11
C ASP A 219 -19.14 3.82 -17.32
N SER A 220 -19.74 2.68 -17.66
CA SER A 220 -20.64 2.56 -18.82
C SER A 220 -22.11 2.93 -18.57
N GLU A 221 -22.58 2.96 -17.32
CA GLU A 221 -24.02 3.09 -17.02
C GLU A 221 -24.42 4.45 -16.42
N SER A 222 -23.47 5.34 -16.11
CA SER A 222 -23.78 6.57 -15.34
C SER A 222 -24.00 7.85 -16.17
N GLU A 223 -23.90 7.79 -17.50
CA GLU A 223 -24.20 8.93 -18.38
C GLU A 223 -25.63 8.95 -18.94
N GLU A 224 -26.36 7.82 -18.96
CA GLU A 224 -27.73 7.78 -19.53
C GLU A 224 -28.86 8.12 -18.54
N GLU A 225 -28.60 8.16 -17.23
CA GLU A 225 -29.65 8.41 -16.22
C GLU A 225 -29.77 9.87 -15.76
N ARG A 226 -28.99 10.80 -16.34
CA ARG A 226 -29.11 12.24 -16.01
C ARG A 226 -29.97 13.05 -16.98
N ASP A 227 -30.47 12.43 -18.04
CA ASP A 227 -31.32 13.08 -19.06
C ASP A 227 -32.76 12.52 -19.10
N ARG A 228 -33.29 12.03 -17.99
CA ARG A 228 -34.72 11.66 -17.86
C ARG A 228 -35.40 12.33 -16.66
#